data_AF-A0A2E6XFX1-F1
#
_entry.id   AF-A0A2E6XFX1-F1
#
_cell.length_a   1.000
_cell.length_b   1.000
_cell.length_c   1.000
_cell.angle_alpha   90.00
_cell.angle_beta   90.00
_cell.angle_gamma   90.00
#
_symmetry.space_group_name_H-M   'P 1'
#
loop_
_entity.id
_entity.type
_entity.pdbx_description
1 polymer ?
#
loop_
_entity_poly.entity_id
_entity_poly.type
_entity_poly.pdbx_seq_one_letter_code
_entity_poly.pdbx_strand_id
1 'polypeptide(L)'
;MAELFVGYATSTRQIAVEAAHRRDDRARYAEILEAMQHIAEIMSGRDSFVEKCSLVLDVLIDLVPADLLTLRRPGPDGNGMELVSYASSPGFGYVPPE
;
A
#
# COMPACT_ATOMS: atom_id res chain seq x y z
N MET A 1 55.59 -1.95 19.94
CA MET A 1 54.80 -2.08 18.70
C MET A 1 53.77 -3.16 18.94
N ALA A 2 52.53 -2.77 19.20
CA ALA A 2 51.40 -3.69 19.31
C ALA A 2 50.36 -3.21 18.31
N GLU A 3 50.17 -3.97 17.24
CA GLU A 3 49.16 -3.70 16.23
C GLU A 3 47.77 -3.94 16.82
N LEU A 4 46.99 -2.87 16.82
CA LEU A 4 45.58 -2.86 17.19
C LEU A 4 44.78 -3.53 16.06
N PHE A 5 44.60 -4.84 16.13
CA PHE A 5 43.65 -5.56 15.26
C PHE A 5 42.21 -5.27 15.75
N VAL A 6 41.65 -4.13 15.34
CA VAL A 6 40.19 -3.89 15.39
C VAL A 6 39.61 -4.44 14.08
N GLY A 7 39.52 -5.76 14.01
CA GLY A 7 38.77 -6.46 12.98
C GLY A 7 37.33 -6.63 13.44
N TYR A 8 36.39 -6.03 12.70
CA TYR A 8 34.95 -6.14 12.88
C TYR A 8 34.50 -7.61 12.97
N ALA A 9 34.24 -8.11 14.17
CA ALA A 9 33.45 -9.32 14.36
C ALA A 9 31.97 -8.95 14.17
N THR A 10 31.55 -8.70 12.93
CA THR A 10 30.12 -8.61 12.62
C THR A 10 29.52 -9.98 12.95
N SER A 11 28.76 -10.04 14.05
CA SER A 11 28.17 -11.29 14.54
C SER A 11 27.36 -11.94 13.43
N THR A 12 27.52 -13.26 13.23
CA THR A 12 26.76 -14.05 12.26
C THR A 12 25.24 -13.85 12.42
N ARG A 13 24.80 -13.55 13.64
CA ARG A 13 23.42 -13.17 13.96
C ARG A 13 22.99 -11.86 13.30
N GLN A 14 23.85 -10.84 13.31
CA GLN A 14 23.57 -9.54 12.70
C GLN A 14 23.46 -9.66 11.18
N ILE A 15 24.35 -10.43 10.55
CA ILE A 15 24.30 -10.71 9.11
C ILE A 15 23.00 -11.43 8.74
N ALA A 16 22.57 -12.41 9.55
CA ALA A 16 21.33 -13.14 9.33
C ALA A 16 20.08 -12.23 9.43
N VAL A 17 20.05 -11.32 10.41
CA VAL A 17 18.97 -10.35 10.59
C VAL A 17 18.94 -9.34 9.44
N GLU A 18 20.07 -8.79 9.04
CA GLU A 18 20.15 -7.87 7.90
C GLU A 18 19.83 -8.57 6.56
N ALA A 19 20.13 -9.85 6.41
CA ALA A 19 19.73 -10.64 5.25
C ALA A 19 18.22 -10.95 5.24
N ALA A 20 17.62 -11.18 6.42
CA ALA A 20 16.18 -11.35 6.56
C ALA A 20 15.44 -10.05 6.23
N HIS A 21 15.86 -8.91 6.81
CA HIS A 21 15.27 -7.61 6.47
C HIS A 21 15.35 -7.28 4.99
N ARG A 22 16.51 -7.52 4.34
CA ARG A 22 16.63 -7.31 2.89
C ARG A 22 15.74 -8.23 2.06
N ARG A 23 15.45 -9.44 2.53
CA ARG A 23 14.52 -10.37 1.87
C ARG A 23 13.09 -9.91 2.04
N ASP A 24 12.71 -9.47 3.24
CA ASP A 24 11.38 -8.94 3.54
C ASP A 24 11.10 -7.66 2.75
N ASP A 25 12.08 -6.74 2.71
CA ASP A 25 11.98 -5.53 1.88
C ASP A 25 11.80 -5.88 0.41
N ARG A 26 12.57 -6.84 -0.12
CA ARG A 26 12.46 -7.27 -1.52
C ARG A 26 11.11 -7.91 -1.84
N ALA A 27 10.58 -8.72 -0.92
CA ALA A 27 9.25 -9.30 -1.07
C ALA A 27 8.18 -8.19 -1.09
N ARG A 28 8.28 -7.23 -0.16
CA ARG A 28 7.37 -6.09 -0.10
C ARG A 28 7.43 -5.21 -1.36
N TYR A 29 8.62 -4.97 -1.89
CA TYR A 29 8.77 -4.24 -3.16
C TYR A 29 8.14 -4.98 -4.35
N ALA A 30 8.23 -6.30 -4.40
CA ALA A 30 7.59 -7.09 -5.46
C ALA A 30 6.07 -6.98 -5.39
N GLU A 31 5.48 -7.12 -4.19
CA GLU A 31 4.03 -6.94 -3.97
C GLU A 31 3.55 -5.56 -4.42
N ILE A 32 4.29 -4.51 -4.10
CA ILE A 32 3.95 -3.14 -4.51
C ILE A 32 3.98 -3.01 -6.03
N LEU A 33 5.00 -3.55 -6.70
CA LEU A 33 5.11 -3.48 -8.16
C LEU A 33 4.00 -4.25 -8.87
N GLU A 34 3.67 -5.45 -8.37
CA GLU A 34 2.55 -6.26 -8.89
C GLU A 34 1.22 -5.51 -8.74
N ALA A 35 0.98 -4.90 -7.58
CA ALA A 35 -0.22 -4.11 -7.37
C ALA A 35 -0.26 -2.84 -8.24
N MET A 36 0.87 -2.17 -8.47
CA MET A 36 0.93 -1.03 -9.39
C MET A 36 0.64 -1.44 -10.84
N GLN A 37 1.13 -2.60 -11.27
CA GLN A 37 0.81 -3.15 -12.59
C GLN A 37 -0.69 -3.47 -12.70
N HIS A 38 -1.27 -4.10 -11.69
CA HIS A 38 -2.70 -4.41 -11.65
C HIS A 38 -3.56 -3.14 -11.67
N ILE A 39 -3.18 -2.08 -10.95
CA ILE A 39 -3.84 -0.76 -11.00
C ILE A 39 -3.77 -0.19 -12.42
N ALA A 40 -2.63 -0.28 -13.11
CA ALA A 40 -2.51 0.21 -14.48
C ALA A 40 -3.45 -0.54 -15.44
N GLU A 41 -3.60 -1.85 -15.27
CA GLU A 41 -4.53 -2.68 -16.04
C GLU A 41 -5.98 -2.26 -15.83
N ILE A 42 -6.41 -2.10 -14.56
CA ILE A 42 -7.75 -1.58 -14.19
C ILE A 42 -8.00 -0.24 -14.89
N MET A 43 -7.03 0.69 -14.78
CA MET A 43 -7.17 2.03 -15.33
C MET A 43 -7.25 2.03 -16.87
N SER A 44 -6.62 1.06 -17.53
CA SER A 44 -6.67 0.89 -18.98
C SER A 44 -7.96 0.24 -19.52
N GLY A 45 -8.78 -0.34 -18.64
CA GLY A 45 -10.02 -1.06 -18.99
C GLY A 45 -11.10 -0.19 -19.65
N ARG A 46 -12.25 -0.79 -19.98
CA ARG A 46 -13.39 -0.08 -20.61
C ARG A 46 -14.47 0.37 -19.63
N ASP A 47 -14.34 0.02 -18.36
CA ASP A 47 -15.31 0.38 -17.31
C ASP A 47 -15.37 1.89 -17.09
N SER A 48 -16.44 2.34 -16.44
CA SER A 48 -16.58 3.76 -16.10
C SER A 48 -15.45 4.21 -15.15
N PHE A 49 -15.16 5.50 -15.13
CA PHE A 49 -14.12 6.05 -14.24
C PHE A 49 -14.39 5.72 -12.76
N VAL A 50 -15.65 5.77 -12.33
CA VAL A 50 -16.05 5.48 -10.95
C VAL A 50 -15.83 4.00 -10.60
N GLU A 51 -16.18 3.09 -11.50
CA GLU A 51 -15.95 1.65 -11.31
C GLU A 51 -14.44 1.35 -11.23
N LYS A 52 -13.64 1.92 -12.13
CA LYS A 52 -12.18 1.80 -12.09
C LYS A 52 -11.60 2.28 -10.76
N CYS A 53 -12.00 3.47 -10.30
CA CYS A 53 -11.50 3.97 -9.02
C CYS A 53 -11.93 3.11 -7.84
N SER A 54 -13.12 2.50 -7.88
CA SER A 54 -13.57 1.57 -6.83
C SER A 54 -12.68 0.33 -6.77
N LEU A 55 -12.39 -0.28 -7.92
CA LEU A 55 -11.47 -1.42 -8.01
C LEU A 55 -10.05 -1.06 -7.56
N VAL A 56 -9.57 0.15 -7.88
CA VAL A 56 -8.27 0.64 -7.40
C VAL A 56 -8.26 0.79 -5.87
N LEU A 57 -9.34 1.26 -5.25
CA LEU A 57 -9.43 1.36 -3.79
C LEU A 57 -9.30 -0.02 -3.12
N ASP A 58 -9.91 -1.05 -3.70
CA ASP A 58 -9.80 -2.43 -3.21
C ASP A 58 -8.37 -2.97 -3.30
N VAL A 59 -7.61 -2.58 -4.32
CA VAL A 59 -6.17 -2.94 -4.38
C VAL A 59 -5.35 -2.13 -3.38
N LEU A 60 -5.67 -0.86 -3.17
CA LEU A 60 -4.90 0.03 -2.31
C LEU A 60 -5.07 -0.28 -0.82
N ILE A 61 -6.25 -0.71 -0.37
CA ILE A 61 -6.51 -0.98 1.06
C ILE A 61 -5.57 -2.06 1.63
N ASP A 62 -5.15 -3.02 0.80
CA ASP A 62 -4.21 -4.07 1.18
C ASP A 62 -2.73 -3.62 1.17
N LEU A 63 -2.42 -2.49 0.50
CA LEU A 63 -1.07 -1.96 0.36
C LEU A 63 -0.71 -0.91 1.40
N VAL A 64 -1.69 -0.14 1.84
CA VAL A 64 -1.46 0.98 2.77
C VAL A 64 -1.88 0.58 4.19
N PRO A 65 -1.20 1.08 5.23
CA PRO A 65 -1.61 0.84 6.60
C PRO A 65 -2.81 1.74 6.97
N ALA A 66 -3.95 1.48 6.34
CA ALA A 66 -5.20 2.18 6.60
C ALA A 66 -6.35 1.18 6.73
N ASP A 67 -7.32 1.51 7.59
CA ASP A 67 -8.52 0.69 7.76
C ASP A 67 -9.68 1.10 6.84
N LEU A 68 -9.62 2.31 6.28
CA LEU A 68 -10.62 2.88 5.39
C LEU A 68 -9.97 3.82 4.37
N LEU A 69 -10.34 3.64 3.11
CA LEU A 69 -10.07 4.57 2.02
C LEU A 69 -11.40 5.05 1.45
N THR A 70 -11.51 6.34 1.17
CA THR A 70 -12.71 6.92 0.55
C THR A 70 -12.32 7.74 -0.68
N LEU A 71 -13.02 7.53 -1.79
CA LEU A 71 -13.03 8.42 -2.93
C LEU A 71 -14.17 9.42 -2.77
N ARG A 72 -13.84 10.70 -2.81
CA ARG A 72 -14.82 11.78 -2.70
C ARG A 72 -14.67 12.75 -3.86
N ARG A 73 -15.78 13.33 -4.28
CA ARG A 73 -15.81 14.41 -5.27
C ARG A 73 -16.45 15.66 -4.66
N PRO A 74 -16.08 16.87 -5.14
CA PRO A 74 -16.81 18.08 -4.77
C PRO A 74 -18.30 17.94 -5.12
N GLY A 75 -19.17 18.45 -4.23
CA GLY A 75 -20.60 18.56 -4.52
C GLY A 75 -20.88 19.48 -5.72
N PRO A 76 -22.04 19.33 -6.38
CA PRO A 76 -22.39 20.12 -7.57
C PRO A 76 -22.50 21.62 -7.31
N ASP A 77 -22.76 22.02 -6.07
CA ASP A 77 -22.81 23.41 -5.60
C ASP A 77 -21.43 23.95 -5.15
N GLY A 78 -20.39 23.12 -5.22
CA GLY A 78 -19.04 23.43 -4.75
C GLY A 78 -18.90 23.43 -3.22
N ASN A 79 -19.95 23.09 -2.48
CA ASN A 79 -19.90 23.03 -1.03
C ASN A 79 -19.86 21.57 -0.56
N GLY A 80 -18.80 21.21 0.15
CA GLY A 80 -18.66 19.87 0.71
C GLY A 80 -18.15 18.81 -0.27
N MET A 81 -18.09 17.57 0.22
CA MET A 81 -17.48 16.44 -0.46
C MET A 81 -18.42 15.23 -0.42
N GLU A 82 -18.96 14.87 -1.59
CA GLU A 82 -19.80 13.70 -1.77
C GLU A 82 -18.94 12.43 -1.78
N LEU A 83 -19.39 11.40 -1.06
CA LEU A 83 -18.77 10.08 -1.13
C LEU A 83 -19.13 9.45 -2.49
N VAL A 84 -18.11 8.96 -3.19
CA VAL A 84 -18.27 8.27 -4.48
C VAL A 84 -18.08 6.77 -4.31
N SER A 85 -17.05 6.37 -3.58
CA SER A 85 -16.71 4.97 -3.33
C SER A 85 -15.83 4.85 -2.09
N TYR A 86 -15.70 3.66 -1.54
CA TYR A 86 -14.83 3.37 -0.40
C TYR A 86 -14.34 1.92 -0.45
N ALA A 87 -13.22 1.66 0.22
CA ALA A 87 -12.74 0.33 0.55
C ALA A 87 -12.33 0.30 2.01
N SER A 88 -12.55 -0.81 2.70
CA SER A 88 -12.23 -0.95 4.12
C SER A 88 -11.58 -2.28 4.42
N SER A 89 -10.68 -2.27 5.38
CA SER A 89 -10.05 -3.49 5.87
C SER A 89 -11.11 -4.46 6.44
N PRO A 90 -10.91 -5.77 6.29
CA PRO A 90 -11.81 -6.77 6.84
C PRO A 90 -12.06 -6.53 8.33
N GLY A 91 -13.33 -6.35 8.72
CA GLY A 91 -13.73 -6.16 10.12
C GLY A 91 -13.77 -4.71 10.63
N PHE A 92 -13.42 -3.70 9.81
CA PHE A 92 -13.42 -2.29 10.24
C PHE A 92 -14.82 -1.70 10.49
N GLY A 93 -15.90 -2.34 10.01
CA GLY A 93 -17.27 -1.97 10.38
C GLY A 93 -17.72 -0.58 9.94
N TYR A 94 -17.27 -0.12 8.77
CA TYR A 94 -17.67 1.17 8.20
C TYR A 94 -19.07 1.10 7.56
N VAL A 95 -19.91 2.09 7.89
CA VAL A 95 -21.21 2.31 7.24
C VAL A 95 -21.16 3.68 6.56
N PRO A 96 -21.26 3.76 5.23
CA PRO A 96 -21.23 5.04 4.53
C PRO A 96 -22.47 5.89 4.89
N PRO A 97 -22.32 7.22 5.03
CA PRO A 97 -23.46 8.12 5.21
C PRO A 97 -24.33 8.16 3.94
N GLU A 98 -25.64 8.27 4.13
CA GLU A 98 -26.64 8.45 3.06
C GLU A 98 -26.47 9.77 2.30
#